data_AF-A0AAJ7U931-F1
#
_entry.id   AF-A0AAJ7U931-F1
#
_cell.length_a   1.000
_cell.length_b   1.000
_cell.length_c   1.000
_cell.angle_alpha   90.00
_cell.angle_beta   90.00
_cell.angle_gamma   90.00
#
_symmetry.space_group_name_H-M   'P 1'
#
loop_
_entity.id
_entity.type
_entity.pdbx_description
1 polymer ?
#
loop_
_entity_poly.entity_id
_entity_poly.type
_entity_poly.pdbx_seq_one_letter_code
_entity_poly.pdbx_strand_id
1 'polypeptide(L)'
;MLEEATIYWWMEKIRNEYARLGCSFDDEGLPLCGWTQSGDDAGDWIRNSGATPNPSTGPPGDHTTGSSFYLYLDSASVGAGGGVRLLSPSINTNQNVCLSFWYHMFGDELMTLNVHVLADGVERRVWRAEGQQSSAWLQGTVTIQAKPDTQVSGP
;
A
#
# COMPACT_ATOMS: atom_id res chain seq x y z
N MET A 1 -5.58 -0.46 23.19
CA MET A 1 -6.10 -0.35 21.81
C MET A 1 -5.21 0.64 21.11
N LEU A 2 -4.18 0.16 20.43
CA LEU A 2 -3.31 0.97 19.58
C LEU A 2 -3.03 0.10 18.37
N GLU A 3 -3.75 0.37 17.29
CA GLU A 3 -3.68 -0.34 16.01
C GLU A 3 -2.82 0.53 15.09
N GLU A 4 -1.55 0.16 14.92
CA GLU A 4 -0.66 0.82 13.96
C GLU A 4 -0.46 -0.14 12.79
N ALA A 5 -1.03 0.22 11.64
CA ALA A 5 -0.77 -0.45 10.37
C ALA A 5 0.19 0.41 9.57
N THR A 6 1.37 -0.14 9.27
CA THR A 6 2.37 0.56 8.48
C THR A 6 2.45 -0.09 7.10
N ILE A 7 2.01 0.61 6.05
CA ILE A 7 2.13 0.15 4.65
C ILE A 7 3.32 0.86 4.03
N TYR A 8 4.20 0.08 3.43
CA TYR A 8 5.28 0.57 2.59
C TYR A 8 5.09 0.07 1.18
N TRP A 9 5.91 0.57 0.26
CA TRP A 9 6.01 0.05 -1.09
C TRP A 9 7.46 0.09 -1.60
N TRP A 10 7.87 -0.88 -2.42
CA TRP A 10 9.17 -0.93 -3.12
C TRP A 10 9.05 -1.82 -4.35
N MET A 11 9.28 -1.30 -5.56
CA MET A 11 9.54 -2.10 -6.76
C MET A 11 10.98 -1.95 -7.23
N GLU A 12 11.77 -3.00 -7.01
CA GLU A 12 13.03 -3.19 -7.72
C GLU A 12 12.71 -3.71 -9.13
N LYS A 13 12.71 -2.79 -10.10
CA LYS A 13 12.72 -3.02 -11.55
C LYS A 13 11.46 -3.64 -12.16
N ILE A 14 10.63 -2.80 -12.76
CA ILE A 14 9.87 -3.15 -13.98
C ILE A 14 10.43 -2.32 -15.13
N ARG A 15 10.48 -2.88 -16.35
CA ARG A 15 10.92 -2.16 -17.55
C ARG A 15 10.15 -0.83 -17.68
N ASN A 16 10.85 0.17 -18.21
CA ASN A 16 10.62 1.63 -18.33
C ASN A 16 9.18 2.23 -18.44
N GLU A 17 8.09 1.48 -18.55
CA GLU A 17 6.74 1.99 -18.84
C GLU A 17 5.81 2.16 -17.61
N TYR A 18 6.19 1.68 -16.42
CA TYR A 18 5.36 1.77 -15.19
C TYR A 18 6.03 2.47 -13.99
N ALA A 19 7.10 3.24 -14.23
CA ALA A 19 7.84 3.95 -13.17
C ALA A 19 6.96 4.86 -12.29
N ARG A 20 5.81 5.32 -12.81
CA ARG A 20 4.83 6.16 -12.10
C ARG A 20 4.10 5.50 -10.92
N LEU A 21 4.24 4.18 -10.74
CA LEU A 21 3.71 3.49 -9.56
C LEU A 21 4.72 3.44 -8.41
N GLY A 22 5.98 3.72 -8.76
CA GLY A 22 7.07 4.13 -7.88
C GLY A 22 6.68 5.02 -6.74
N CYS A 23 6.73 4.58 -5.48
CA CYS A 23 6.76 5.53 -4.37
C CYS A 23 7.57 5.08 -3.15
N SER A 24 8.70 5.76 -2.90
CA SER A 24 9.43 5.67 -1.63
C SER A 24 8.98 6.71 -0.61
N PHE A 25 8.08 7.62 -1.01
CA PHE A 25 7.61 8.75 -0.19
C PHE A 25 8.70 9.79 0.17
N ASP A 26 9.91 9.71 -0.39
CA ASP A 26 11.02 10.61 -0.04
C ASP A 26 11.02 11.94 -0.79
N ASP A 27 10.28 12.04 -1.89
CA ASP A 27 10.21 13.25 -2.70
C ASP A 27 9.33 14.29 -2.01
N GLU A 28 9.94 15.31 -1.40
CA GLU A 28 9.22 16.42 -0.77
C GLU A 28 8.33 17.22 -1.74
N GLY A 29 8.68 17.27 -3.03
CA GLY A 29 7.87 17.94 -4.06
C GLY A 29 6.69 17.09 -4.53
N LEU A 30 6.78 15.77 -4.37
CA LEU A 30 5.73 14.81 -4.74
C LEU A 30 5.63 13.67 -3.73
N PRO A 31 5.19 13.95 -2.48
CA PRO A 31 5.33 13.04 -1.34
C PRO A 31 4.54 11.74 -1.46
N LEU A 32 3.52 11.71 -2.31
CA LEU A 32 2.74 10.51 -2.61
C LEU A 32 2.97 9.97 -4.03
N CYS A 33 3.90 10.53 -4.80
CA CYS A 33 4.26 10.06 -6.14
C CYS A 33 3.07 9.94 -7.12
N GLY A 34 2.02 10.74 -6.90
CA GLY A 34 0.76 10.70 -7.68
C GLY A 34 -0.31 9.75 -7.14
N TRP A 35 -0.03 8.98 -6.07
CA TRP A 35 -1.06 8.31 -5.29
C TRP A 35 -1.93 9.35 -4.57
N THR A 36 -3.19 9.01 -4.36
CA THR A 36 -4.19 9.89 -3.76
C THR A 36 -4.91 9.18 -2.63
N GLN A 37 -5.13 9.89 -1.53
CA GLN A 37 -5.97 9.37 -0.44
C GLN A 37 -7.45 9.51 -0.83
N SER A 38 -8.29 8.58 -0.42
CA SER A 38 -9.73 8.68 -0.66
C SER A 38 -10.34 9.72 0.28
N GLY A 39 -11.20 10.60 -0.23
CA GLY A 39 -11.93 11.55 0.62
C GLY A 39 -13.22 10.98 1.23
N ASP A 40 -13.61 9.77 0.84
CA ASP A 40 -14.88 9.12 1.19
C ASP A 40 -14.65 7.86 2.04
N ASP A 41 -13.71 7.92 2.98
CA ASP A 41 -13.37 6.82 3.87
C ASP A 41 -13.17 7.30 5.32
N ALA A 42 -12.58 6.47 6.18
CA ALA A 42 -12.55 6.73 7.62
C ALA A 42 -11.33 7.52 8.12
N GLY A 43 -10.43 7.96 7.23
CA GLY A 43 -9.23 8.67 7.63
C GLY A 43 -8.16 8.66 6.55
N ASP A 44 -6.96 9.09 6.90
CA ASP A 44 -5.86 9.28 5.94
C ASP A 44 -4.60 8.57 6.42
N TRP A 45 -3.82 8.02 5.49
CA TRP A 45 -2.43 7.65 5.73
C TRP A 45 -1.61 8.87 6.12
N ILE A 46 -0.77 8.71 7.12
CA ILE A 46 0.12 9.75 7.62
C ILE A 46 1.53 9.47 7.10
N ARG A 47 2.13 10.45 6.45
CA ARG A 47 3.55 10.39 6.06
C ARG A 47 4.43 10.67 7.27
N ASN A 48 5.34 9.76 7.59
CA ASN A 48 6.25 9.87 8.73
C ASN A 48 7.69 9.53 8.36
N SER A 49 8.63 9.97 9.19
CA SER A 49 10.04 9.55 9.17
C SER A 49 10.46 9.26 10.61
N GLY A 50 11.27 8.20 10.80
CA GLY A 50 11.66 7.71 12.13
C GLY A 50 10.56 6.90 12.82
N ALA A 51 10.56 6.86 14.15
CA ALA A 51 9.61 6.06 14.92
C ALA A 51 8.17 6.61 14.86
N THR A 52 7.18 5.74 14.95
CA THR A 52 5.78 6.16 15.22
C THR A 52 5.65 6.68 16.66
N PRO A 53 4.58 7.44 16.98
CA PRO A 53 4.33 7.90 18.34
C PRO A 53 4.27 6.77 19.38
N ASN A 54 3.80 5.58 19.01
CA ASN A 54 3.83 4.41 19.87
C ASN A 54 5.06 3.51 19.58
N PRO A 55 6.12 3.59 20.41
CA PRO A 55 7.34 2.81 20.20
C PRO A 55 7.15 1.30 20.42
N SER A 56 5.99 0.86 20.91
CA SER A 56 5.70 -0.55 21.18
C SER A 56 5.09 -1.27 19.97
N THR A 57 4.58 -0.53 18.98
CA THR A 57 3.79 -1.09 17.87
C THR A 57 4.34 -0.74 16.52
N GLY A 58 4.92 0.45 16.34
CA GLY A 58 5.43 0.87 15.04
C GLY A 58 6.92 0.60 14.85
N PRO A 59 7.40 0.75 13.60
CA PRO A 59 8.80 0.55 13.27
C PRO A 59 9.67 1.67 13.88
N PRO A 60 10.98 1.41 14.10
CA PRO A 60 11.92 2.46 14.51
C PRO A 60 12.21 3.49 13.40
N GLY A 61 11.82 3.20 12.15
CA GLY A 61 12.11 4.00 10.96
C GLY A 61 11.72 3.28 9.67
N ASP A 62 12.04 3.89 8.52
CA ASP A 62 11.71 3.34 7.21
C ASP A 62 12.45 2.04 6.86
N HIS A 63 11.93 1.25 5.92
CA HIS A 63 12.53 -0.01 5.47
C HIS A 63 13.86 0.18 4.71
N THR A 64 13.99 1.26 3.95
CA THR A 64 15.13 1.51 3.05
C THR A 64 16.38 1.90 3.83
N THR A 65 16.27 2.89 4.72
CA THR A 65 17.44 3.47 5.41
C THR A 65 17.30 3.56 6.94
N GLY A 66 16.08 3.43 7.46
CA GLY A 66 15.70 3.78 8.84
C GLY A 66 15.46 5.28 9.08
N SER A 67 15.65 6.14 8.08
CA SER A 67 15.57 7.61 8.18
C SER A 67 14.82 8.32 7.04
N SER A 68 14.35 7.55 6.05
CA SER A 68 13.51 7.98 4.94
C SER A 68 12.04 7.99 5.35
N PHE A 69 11.13 8.28 4.42
CA PHE A 69 9.71 8.43 4.70
C PHE A 69 8.89 7.18 4.43
N TYR A 70 7.73 7.13 5.07
CA TYR A 70 6.76 6.06 4.91
C TYR A 70 5.35 6.49 5.27
N LEU A 71 4.38 5.64 4.97
CA LEU A 71 2.99 5.84 5.34
C LEU A 71 2.60 4.93 6.49
N TYR A 72 1.92 5.48 7.49
CA TYR A 72 1.33 4.73 8.58
C TYR A 72 -0.10 5.17 8.85
N LEU A 73 -0.88 4.30 9.47
CA LEU A 73 -2.16 4.64 10.08
C LEU A 73 -2.00 4.70 11.58
N ASP A 74 -2.46 5.81 12.15
CA ASP A 74 -2.73 5.90 13.57
C ASP A 74 -4.20 5.53 13.81
N SER A 75 -4.47 4.39 14.46
CA SER A 75 -5.83 3.99 14.87
C SER A 75 -6.63 5.08 15.56
N ALA A 76 -5.99 5.97 16.33
CA ALA A 76 -6.69 7.06 17.00
C ALA A 76 -7.24 8.11 16.03
N SER A 77 -6.70 8.14 14.80
CA SER A 77 -7.11 9.05 13.72
C SER A 77 -8.11 8.43 12.73
N VAL A 78 -8.40 7.13 12.85
CA VAL A 78 -9.32 6.42 11.96
C VAL A 78 -10.70 6.28 12.61
N GLY A 79 -11.75 6.66 11.89
CA GLY A 79 -13.13 6.52 12.34
C GLY A 79 -13.50 5.05 12.61
N ALA A 80 -14.27 4.82 13.67
CA ALA A 80 -14.64 3.47 14.11
C ALA A 80 -15.29 2.63 12.99
N GLY A 81 -14.71 1.45 12.73
CA GLY A 81 -15.26 0.46 11.80
C GLY A 81 -15.05 0.74 10.31
N GLY A 82 -14.28 1.77 9.95
CA GLY A 82 -14.00 2.09 8.56
C GLY A 82 -12.56 1.76 8.14
N GLY A 83 -12.38 1.51 6.84
CA GLY A 83 -11.05 1.34 6.23
C GLY A 83 -10.53 2.66 5.68
N VAL A 84 -9.22 2.73 5.45
CA VAL A 84 -8.55 3.86 4.79
C VAL A 84 -7.93 3.39 3.47
N ARG A 85 -8.04 4.18 2.41
CA ARG A 85 -7.68 3.82 1.04
C ARG A 85 -6.65 4.78 0.47
N LEU A 86 -5.53 4.20 0.03
CA LEU A 86 -4.57 4.86 -0.85
C LEU A 86 -4.77 4.36 -2.28
N LEU A 87 -5.05 5.27 -3.20
CA LEU A 87 -5.37 4.97 -4.59
C LEU A 87 -4.16 5.27 -5.48
N SER A 88 -3.71 4.30 -6.26
CA SER A 88 -2.64 4.51 -7.23
C SER A 88 -3.12 5.29 -8.45
N PRO A 89 -2.22 5.93 -9.20
CA PRO A 89 -2.53 6.35 -10.57
C PRO A 89 -3.10 5.19 -11.40
N SER A 90 -4.04 5.50 -12.29
CA SER A 90 -4.60 4.50 -13.20
C SER A 90 -3.52 3.99 -14.18
N ILE A 91 -3.43 2.67 -14.30
CA ILE A 91 -2.52 2.00 -15.23
C ILE A 91 -3.34 1.42 -16.37
N ASN A 92 -2.94 1.72 -17.60
CA ASN A 92 -3.44 1.02 -18.77
C ASN A 92 -2.32 0.11 -19.27
N THR A 93 -2.52 -1.20 -19.22
CA THR A 93 -1.52 -2.20 -19.59
C THR A 93 -2.18 -3.48 -20.07
N ASN A 94 -1.56 -4.10 -21.07
CA ASN A 94 -1.89 -5.43 -21.58
C ASN A 94 -0.89 -6.48 -21.07
N GLN A 95 -0.01 -6.10 -20.13
CA GLN A 95 1.00 -6.98 -19.54
C GLN A 95 0.69 -7.24 -18.08
N ASN A 96 1.14 -8.39 -17.59
CA ASN A 96 1.09 -8.69 -16.16
C ASN A 96 1.97 -7.68 -15.40
N VAL A 97 1.43 -7.14 -14.31
CA VAL A 97 2.14 -6.21 -13.43
C VAL A 97 2.43 -6.91 -12.12
N CYS A 98 3.69 -6.89 -11.69
CA CYS A 98 4.07 -7.38 -10.37
C CYS A 98 4.15 -6.22 -9.39
N LEU A 99 3.21 -6.15 -8.46
CA LEU A 99 3.26 -5.19 -7.36
C LEU A 99 4.07 -5.81 -6.22
N SER A 100 5.17 -5.19 -5.84
CA SER A 100 5.93 -5.52 -4.62
C SER A 100 5.93 -4.34 -3.68
N PHE A 101 5.84 -4.62 -2.39
CA PHE A 101 5.67 -3.59 -1.37
C PHE A 101 6.18 -4.08 -0.02
N TRP A 102 6.59 -3.16 0.86
CA TRP A 102 6.97 -3.54 2.23
C TRP A 102 5.81 -3.27 3.17
N TYR A 103 5.73 -3.91 4.32
CA TYR A 103 4.75 -3.56 5.34
C TYR A 103 5.24 -3.98 6.71
N HIS A 104 4.70 -3.32 7.73
CA HIS A 104 4.97 -3.61 9.13
C HIS A 104 3.63 -3.59 9.85
N MET A 105 3.31 -4.74 10.42
CA MET A 105 2.05 -5.03 11.08
C MET A 105 2.40 -5.72 12.40
N PHE A 106 2.42 -4.95 13.48
CA PHE A 106 2.78 -5.41 14.82
C PHE A 106 1.92 -4.72 15.88
N GLY A 107 1.51 -5.47 16.91
CA GLY A 107 0.84 -4.92 18.09
C GLY A 107 -0.69 -5.01 18.12
N ASP A 108 -1.35 -5.32 17.00
CA ASP A 108 -2.81 -5.52 16.97
C ASP A 108 -3.21 -6.73 16.10
N GLU A 109 -4.12 -7.54 16.65
CA GLU A 109 -4.66 -8.76 16.04
C GLU A 109 -5.87 -8.49 15.13
N LEU A 110 -6.49 -7.30 15.22
CA LEU A 110 -7.66 -6.94 14.42
C LEU A 110 -7.30 -6.18 13.13
N MET A 111 -6.09 -5.63 13.08
CA MET A 111 -5.54 -4.95 11.92
C MET A 111 -5.61 -5.81 10.65
N THR A 112 -6.03 -5.23 9.53
CA THR A 112 -5.98 -5.88 8.22
C THR A 112 -5.40 -4.96 7.17
N LEU A 113 -4.48 -5.49 6.36
CA LEU A 113 -3.98 -4.86 5.15
C LEU A 113 -4.48 -5.60 3.91
N ASN A 114 -5.10 -4.88 2.97
CA ASN A 114 -5.57 -5.45 1.71
C ASN A 114 -5.01 -4.70 0.50
N VAL A 115 -4.72 -5.42 -0.58
CA VAL A 115 -4.50 -4.83 -1.90
C VAL A 115 -5.68 -5.20 -2.79
N HIS A 116 -6.27 -4.19 -3.42
CA HIS A 116 -7.37 -4.35 -4.36
C HIS A 116 -6.98 -3.89 -5.76
N VAL A 117 -7.63 -4.45 -6.77
CA VAL A 117 -7.58 -3.98 -8.15
C VAL A 117 -8.98 -3.58 -8.57
N LEU A 118 -9.13 -2.34 -9.03
CA LEU A 118 -10.34 -1.82 -9.65
C LEU A 118 -10.18 -1.88 -11.18
N ALA A 119 -10.99 -2.71 -11.85
CA ALA A 119 -10.99 -2.83 -13.30
C ALA A 119 -12.43 -2.91 -13.81
N ASP A 120 -12.77 -2.11 -14.83
CA ASP A 120 -14.15 -1.96 -15.36
C ASP A 120 -15.22 -1.69 -14.29
N GLY A 121 -14.87 -0.90 -13.28
CA GLY A 121 -15.78 -0.62 -12.15
C GLY A 121 -15.96 -1.80 -11.18
N VAL A 122 -15.25 -2.91 -11.36
CA VAL A 122 -15.26 -4.05 -10.45
C VAL A 122 -13.99 -4.05 -9.60
N GLU A 123 -14.17 -3.95 -8.30
CA GLU A 123 -13.08 -4.06 -7.32
C GLU A 123 -12.91 -5.51 -6.86
N ARG A 124 -11.66 -5.99 -6.84
CA ARG A 124 -11.30 -7.33 -6.37
C ARG A 124 -10.09 -7.30 -5.45
N ARG A 125 -10.14 -8.00 -4.32
CA ARG A 125 -8.98 -8.20 -3.46
C ARG A 125 -8.02 -9.19 -4.11
N VAL A 126 -6.75 -8.81 -4.20
CA VAL A 126 -5.69 -9.64 -4.81
C VAL A 126 -4.60 -10.04 -3.81
N TRP A 127 -4.50 -9.36 -2.67
CA TRP A 127 -3.57 -9.70 -1.60
C TRP A 127 -4.15 -9.30 -0.23
N ARG A 128 -3.75 -10.00 0.82
CA ARG A 128 -4.17 -9.73 2.21
C ARG A 128 -3.13 -10.16 3.25
N ALA A 129 -3.00 -9.37 4.31
CA ALA A 129 -2.47 -9.78 5.62
C ALA A 129 -3.44 -9.35 6.73
N GLU A 130 -3.53 -10.14 7.81
CA GLU A 130 -4.47 -9.92 8.93
C GLU A 130 -3.80 -10.26 10.26
N GLY A 131 -4.02 -9.39 11.25
CA GLY A 131 -3.46 -9.49 12.58
C GLY A 131 -1.97 -9.20 12.62
N GLN A 132 -1.35 -9.55 13.73
CA GLN A 132 0.08 -9.34 13.91
C GLN A 132 0.90 -10.24 12.98
N GLN A 133 1.82 -9.63 12.23
CA GLN A 133 2.69 -10.35 11.29
C GLN A 133 4.12 -10.46 11.82
N SER A 134 4.76 -9.32 12.10
CA SER A 134 6.16 -9.26 12.50
C SER A 134 6.50 -7.88 13.04
N SER A 135 7.41 -7.81 14.01
CA SER A 135 8.03 -6.55 14.47
C SER A 135 9.06 -5.99 13.48
N ALA A 136 9.38 -6.74 12.42
CA ALA A 136 10.25 -6.33 11.33
C ALA A 136 9.45 -6.08 10.04
N TRP A 137 10.04 -5.33 9.13
CA TRP A 137 9.54 -5.15 7.76
C TRP A 137 9.39 -6.48 7.02
N LEU A 138 8.25 -6.67 6.38
CA LEU A 138 7.96 -7.81 5.51
C LEU A 138 7.69 -7.35 4.09
N GLN A 139 8.10 -8.14 3.11
CA GLN A 139 7.81 -7.86 1.70
C GLN A 139 6.55 -8.59 1.25
N GLY A 140 5.53 -7.84 0.84
CA GLY A 140 4.37 -8.31 0.11
C GLY A 140 4.64 -8.28 -1.40
N THR A 141 4.13 -9.28 -2.13
CA THR A 141 4.19 -9.31 -3.59
C THR A 141 2.91 -9.90 -4.15
N VAL A 142 2.37 -9.30 -5.21
CA VAL A 142 1.18 -9.79 -5.92
C VAL A 142 1.28 -9.49 -7.42
N THR A 143 0.99 -10.49 -8.25
CA THR A 143 0.92 -10.31 -9.71
C THR A 143 -0.51 -10.00 -10.14
N ILE A 144 -0.71 -8.81 -10.68
CA ILE A 144 -1.96 -8.38 -11.33
C ILE A 144 -1.90 -8.88 -12.77
N GLN A 145 -2.76 -9.84 -13.09
CA GLN A 145 -2.84 -10.40 -14.44
C GLN A 145 -3.46 -9.37 -15.41
N ALA A 146 -2.87 -9.24 -16.60
CA ALA A 146 -3.53 -8.59 -17.71
C ALA A 146 -4.81 -9.35 -18.07
N LYS A 147 -5.81 -8.63 -18.56
CA LYS A 147 -6.94 -9.32 -19.19
C LYS A 147 -6.42 -10.10 -20.39
N PRO A 148 -6.85 -11.37 -20.58
CA PRO A 148 -6.67 -12.03 -21.87
C PRO A 148 -7.29 -11.15 -22.95
N ASP A 149 -6.58 -10.96 -24.07
CA ASP A 149 -7.17 -10.38 -25.28
C ASP A 149 -8.49 -11.10 -25.52
N THR A 150 -9.60 -10.36 -25.42
CA THR A 150 -10.92 -10.93 -25.66
C THR A 150 -11.01 -11.18 -27.16
N GLN A 151 -10.71 -12.39 -27.60
CA GLN A 151 -11.01 -12.80 -28.97
C GLN A 151 -12.53 -12.87 -29.10
N VAL A 152 -13.11 -11.96 -29.87
CA VAL A 152 -14.45 -12.13 -30.40
C VAL A 152 -14.33 -13.13 -31.55
N SER A 153 -14.58 -14.41 -31.27
CA SER A 153 -14.83 -15.39 -32.33
C SER A 153 -16.28 -15.20 -32.82
N GLY A 154 -16.45 -14.57 -33.98
CA GLY A 154 -17.72 -14.64 -34.71
C GLY A 154 -17.79 -15.91 -35.55
N PRO A 155 -18.98 -16.40 -35.93
CA PRO A 155 -19.15 -17.12 -37.19
C PRO A 155 -18.88 -16.21 -38.39
#